data_AF-W2RIV4-F1
#
_entry.id   AF-W2RIV4-F1
#
_cell.length_a   1.000
_cell.length_b   1.000
_cell.length_c   1.000
_cell.angle_alpha   90.00
_cell.angle_beta   90.00
_cell.angle_gamma   90.00
#
_symmetry.space_group_name_H-M   'P 1'
#
loop_
_entity.id
_entity.type
_entity.pdbx_description
1 polymer ?
#
loop_
_entity_poly.entity_id
_entity_poly.type
_entity_poly.pdbx_seq_one_letter_code
_entity_poly.pdbx_strand_id
1 'polypeptide(L)'
;MATFQIPTPARTPTSPPESSTRVKKKQATSYKAIKFKPWKPAGSPRPHDKARGGTHKWRLDRDQRQQPRLNQRIDDDVSALDEEDAQPVVNTKYSYALPSPLQRLPQNGHRQDPFVILPLEATPFVTSSLDFFLATCVPENRNSEWLVGRPNPHMALLFPFMLKNAMLFETITTLCQGSILLSQGKKVEDDQAFVYHRAHAMKTITQNLTSSDGLSDASILSVAMILTLEYLLGNVAAVAAHLSGIQRMAEMRKDLDGSTPWKRFVKAGIVAYQSLGSFITGEPMSIPGSSGGFVKEAFVELELDKPLAYPRLPFSPELCTVLARLPSGFAEMSLSGNISQQTMKFIAFTNATTSYRESQDTFDERLDHEVHIMLSALQRMSMMQATTIERHLYCGLLAYAFQLRQLRPLNLFHDPQLRDFIRLLRNHEKPDSARGQELMVWISIAAAGALNLRIIALPGSSEVLDRMFQLYPSATSWSYVEPLLKSYFWTTKIGEHWNKCWAAGLERWRKIEKRVTQPMKVELVYPGNAIAARTEEDGEESVSYEAMMAHHRGAVYSIASMMEAARKCPFQSRLGPSIEGAHRMIAQPTDAAASEG
;
A
#
# COMPACT_ATOMS: atom_id res chain seq x y z
N MET A 1 50.69 23.40 25.99
CA MET A 1 50.66 24.87 26.04
C MET A 1 50.74 25.39 24.62
N ALA A 2 49.59 25.71 24.04
CA ALA A 2 49.50 26.25 22.69
C ALA A 2 48.41 27.33 22.68
N THR A 3 48.84 28.56 22.48
CA THR A 3 48.08 29.80 22.42
C THR A 3 47.27 29.87 21.12
N PHE A 4 45.95 30.02 21.22
CA PHE A 4 45.08 30.36 20.09
C PHE A 4 44.78 31.86 20.11
N GLN A 5 45.19 32.54 19.03
CA GLN A 5 44.93 33.96 18.77
C GLN A 5 43.55 34.17 18.15
N ILE A 6 42.86 35.22 18.61
CA ILE A 6 41.56 35.70 18.12
C ILE A 6 41.82 36.71 16.97
N PRO A 7 41.09 36.67 15.83
CA PRO A 7 41.22 37.69 14.80
C PRO A 7 40.31 38.90 15.06
N THR A 8 40.92 40.08 15.04
CA THR A 8 40.29 41.41 15.06
C THR A 8 39.67 41.75 13.69
N PRO A 9 38.50 42.41 13.62
CA PRO A 9 37.85 42.76 12.35
C PRO A 9 38.44 44.03 11.71
N ALA A 10 38.61 43.98 10.39
CA ALA A 10 39.08 45.10 9.58
C ALA A 10 38.00 46.18 9.42
N ARG A 11 38.38 47.43 9.72
CA ARG A 11 37.67 48.67 9.41
C ARG A 11 37.92 49.06 7.95
N THR A 12 36.89 49.54 7.26
CA THR A 12 37.02 50.38 6.06
C THR A 12 36.00 51.53 6.09
N PRO A 13 36.30 52.63 5.39
CA PRO A 13 36.11 53.98 5.92
C PRO A 13 34.82 54.68 5.47
N THR A 14 34.36 55.57 6.34
CA THR A 14 33.33 56.59 6.11
C THR A 14 33.91 57.85 5.48
N SER A 15 33.22 58.40 4.48
CA SER A 15 33.16 59.84 4.18
C SER A 15 31.78 60.24 3.63
N PRO A 16 31.28 61.47 3.89
CA PRO A 16 29.85 61.83 3.79
C PRO A 16 29.60 62.89 2.67
N PRO A 17 28.51 63.71 2.67
CA PRO A 17 27.36 63.55 1.77
C PRO A 17 27.07 64.77 0.86
N GLU A 18 26.42 64.60 -0.30
CA GLU A 18 25.83 65.74 -1.03
C GLU A 18 24.42 65.47 -1.62
N SER A 19 23.47 66.23 -1.06
CA SER A 19 22.31 66.92 -1.66
C SER A 19 21.31 66.19 -2.57
N SER A 20 20.12 65.97 -2.00
CA SER A 20 18.84 66.60 -2.40
C SER A 20 18.53 66.79 -3.89
N THR A 21 17.51 66.06 -4.40
CA THR A 21 16.45 66.67 -5.23
C THR A 21 15.11 65.91 -5.16
N ARG A 22 14.10 66.65 -4.68
CA ARG A 22 12.66 66.68 -5.04
C ARG A 22 11.94 65.41 -5.56
N VAL A 23 11.11 64.89 -4.66
CA VAL A 23 9.68 64.53 -4.78
C VAL A 23 9.03 64.66 -6.18
N LYS A 24 8.47 63.54 -6.67
CA LYS A 24 7.16 63.50 -7.34
C LYS A 24 6.35 62.28 -6.86
N LYS A 25 5.30 62.57 -6.08
CA LYS A 25 4.19 61.63 -5.79
C LYS A 25 3.51 61.26 -7.11
N LYS A 26 3.42 59.97 -7.43
CA LYS A 26 2.40 59.43 -8.33
C LYS A 26 1.63 58.35 -7.57
N GLN A 27 0.39 58.67 -7.24
CA GLN A 27 -0.66 57.68 -7.03
C GLN A 27 -0.79 56.84 -8.29
N ALA A 28 -0.76 55.52 -8.14
CA ALA A 28 -1.23 54.59 -9.15
C ALA A 28 -2.02 53.49 -8.44
N THR A 29 -3.33 53.67 -8.46
CA THR A 29 -4.35 52.65 -8.30
C THR A 29 -4.22 51.58 -9.39
N SER A 30 -4.78 50.39 -9.10
CA SER A 30 -5.00 49.25 -10.00
C SER A 30 -3.87 48.21 -10.07
N TYR A 31 -3.96 47.21 -9.19
CA TYR A 31 -3.40 45.88 -9.46
C TYR A 31 -4.15 45.28 -10.64
N LYS A 32 -3.48 45.14 -11.78
CA LYS A 32 -3.99 44.37 -12.92
C LYS A 32 -3.96 42.89 -12.55
N ALA A 33 -5.11 42.23 -12.63
CA ALA A 33 -5.21 40.78 -12.51
C ALA A 33 -4.30 40.09 -13.53
N ILE A 34 -3.36 39.28 -13.02
CA ILE A 34 -2.49 38.44 -13.83
C ILE A 34 -3.35 37.28 -14.36
N LYS A 35 -3.70 37.32 -15.64
CA LYS A 35 -4.32 36.18 -16.33
C LYS A 35 -3.23 35.18 -16.67
N PHE A 36 -3.22 34.04 -15.97
CA PHE A 36 -2.34 32.92 -16.29
C PHE A 36 -2.84 32.20 -17.54
N LYS A 37 -1.95 32.00 -18.51
CA LYS A 37 -2.21 31.09 -19.64
C LYS A 37 -2.14 29.64 -19.11
N PRO A 38 -3.05 28.75 -19.55
CA PRO A 38 -2.96 27.34 -19.21
C PRO A 38 -1.63 26.76 -19.68
N TRP A 39 -0.97 26.03 -18.78
CA TRP A 39 0.30 25.36 -19.02
C TRP A 39 0.13 24.30 -20.11
N LYS A 40 1.01 24.34 -21.12
CA LYS A 40 1.17 23.28 -22.11
C LYS A 40 2.54 22.63 -21.88
N PRO A 41 2.63 21.31 -21.70
CA PRO A 41 3.92 20.64 -21.59
C PRO A 41 4.76 20.88 -22.86
N ALA A 42 6.05 21.12 -22.67
CA ALA A 42 6.99 21.33 -23.74
C ALA A 42 7.21 20.03 -24.53
N GLY A 43 7.07 20.10 -25.86
CA GLY A 43 7.57 19.08 -26.78
C GLY A 43 6.52 18.33 -27.59
N SER A 44 5.92 18.98 -28.58
CA SER A 44 5.38 18.26 -29.75
C SER A 44 6.55 17.79 -30.63
N PRO A 45 6.61 16.53 -31.09
CA PRO A 45 7.60 16.10 -32.08
C PRO A 45 7.44 16.90 -33.38
N ARG A 46 8.57 17.26 -34.01
CA ARG A 46 8.59 17.96 -35.31
C ARG A 46 7.93 17.10 -36.41
N PRO A 47 7.32 17.72 -37.43
CA PRO A 47 6.49 17.04 -38.42
C PRO A 47 7.33 16.53 -39.59
N HIS A 48 8.00 15.39 -39.45
CA HIS A 48 8.52 14.62 -40.59
C HIS A 48 8.47 13.13 -40.25
N ASP A 49 7.25 12.56 -40.24
CA ASP A 49 6.99 11.13 -40.45
C ASP A 49 5.49 10.97 -40.74
N LYS A 50 5.08 11.41 -41.93
CA LYS A 50 3.81 11.01 -42.55
C LYS A 50 4.14 10.23 -43.83
N ALA A 51 4.41 8.95 -43.67
CA ALA A 51 4.28 8.01 -44.77
C ALA A 51 3.89 6.63 -44.22
N ARG A 52 2.69 6.20 -44.62
CA ARG A 52 2.09 4.85 -44.51
C ARG A 52 1.38 4.50 -43.20
N GLY A 53 0.09 4.18 -43.33
CA GLY A 53 -0.69 3.39 -42.36
C GLY A 53 -1.96 4.11 -41.88
N GLY A 54 -3.09 3.77 -42.49
CA GLY A 54 -4.39 4.43 -42.28
C GLY A 54 -4.99 4.25 -40.88
N THR A 55 -5.71 5.29 -40.45
CA THR A 55 -6.56 5.30 -39.26
C THR A 55 -7.87 4.56 -39.54
N HIS A 56 -8.05 3.36 -38.98
CA HIS A 56 -9.37 2.76 -38.81
C HIS A 56 -10.00 3.29 -37.51
N LYS A 57 -11.09 4.02 -37.69
CA LYS A 57 -11.91 4.62 -36.64
C LYS A 57 -13.05 3.64 -36.34
N TRP A 58 -12.95 2.89 -35.24
CA TRP A 58 -14.05 2.06 -34.78
C TRP A 58 -15.10 2.95 -34.10
N ARG A 59 -16.22 3.20 -34.79
CA ARG A 59 -17.51 3.55 -34.19
C ARG A 59 -18.19 2.24 -33.82
N LEU A 60 -18.65 2.09 -32.58
CA LEU A 60 -19.70 1.14 -32.25
C LEU A 60 -21.03 1.89 -32.22
N ASP A 61 -21.89 1.56 -33.19
CA ASP A 61 -23.32 1.82 -33.14
C ASP A 61 -23.95 1.00 -32.02
N ARG A 62 -24.82 1.66 -31.27
CA ARG A 62 -25.56 1.11 -30.15
C ARG A 62 -27.02 1.08 -30.56
N ASP A 63 -27.51 -0.06 -31.01
CA ASP A 63 -28.93 -0.29 -31.19
C ASP A 63 -29.40 -1.60 -30.54
N GLN A 64 -30.39 -1.39 -29.67
CA GLN A 64 -31.56 -2.21 -29.38
C GLN A 64 -31.39 -3.74 -29.29
N ARG A 65 -31.45 -4.25 -28.05
CA ARG A 65 -32.22 -5.47 -27.77
C ARG A 65 -33.09 -5.27 -26.53
N GLN A 66 -34.38 -5.21 -26.81
CA GLN A 66 -35.49 -5.32 -25.87
C GLN A 66 -35.47 -6.71 -25.21
N GLN A 67 -35.70 -6.77 -23.89
CA GLN A 67 -36.13 -7.98 -23.20
C GLN A 67 -37.63 -7.86 -22.89
N PRO A 68 -38.45 -8.88 -23.16
CA PRO A 68 -39.87 -8.86 -22.84
C PRO A 68 -40.12 -9.23 -21.38
N ARG A 69 -41.05 -8.49 -20.77
CA ARG A 69 -41.72 -8.82 -19.52
C ARG A 69 -42.65 -10.03 -19.74
N LEU A 70 -42.65 -10.99 -18.82
CA LEU A 70 -43.76 -11.92 -18.66
C LEU A 70 -44.24 -11.90 -17.20
N ASN A 71 -45.36 -11.22 -16.99
CA ASN A 71 -46.25 -11.46 -15.87
C ASN A 71 -47.15 -12.64 -16.25
N GLN A 72 -47.38 -13.59 -15.34
CA GLN A 72 -48.61 -14.38 -15.33
C GLN A 72 -49.09 -14.54 -13.89
N ARG A 73 -50.23 -13.87 -13.63
CA ARG A 73 -51.18 -14.16 -12.58
C ARG A 73 -51.85 -15.50 -12.86
N ILE A 74 -52.12 -16.26 -11.80
CA ILE A 74 -53.31 -17.11 -11.69
C ILE A 74 -53.93 -16.76 -10.33
N ASP A 75 -55.19 -16.35 -10.39
CA ASP A 75 -56.09 -16.04 -9.29
C ASP A 75 -56.85 -17.32 -8.84
N ASP A 76 -57.55 -17.18 -7.71
CA ASP A 76 -58.61 -18.01 -7.12
C ASP A 76 -58.13 -19.24 -6.28
N ASP A 77 -58.52 -19.45 -5.02
CA ASP A 77 -59.88 -19.34 -4.46
C ASP A 77 -59.90 -19.19 -2.91
N VAL A 78 -61.10 -18.98 -2.38
CA VAL A 78 -61.48 -18.20 -1.18
C VAL A 78 -61.88 -19.06 0.04
N SER A 79 -61.54 -18.55 1.24
CA SER A 79 -62.26 -18.60 2.55
C SER A 79 -62.26 -19.81 3.53
N ALA A 80 -62.00 -19.39 4.80
CA ALA A 80 -62.57 -19.81 6.09
C ALA A 80 -62.10 -21.17 6.69
N LEU A 81 -61.89 -21.38 8.00
CA LEU A 81 -62.51 -20.87 9.23
C LEU A 81 -61.51 -20.86 10.42
N ASP A 82 -61.97 -20.21 11.49
CA ASP A 82 -61.42 -20.01 12.84
C ASP A 82 -61.09 -21.26 13.68
N GLU A 83 -60.50 -20.95 14.84
CA GLU A 83 -60.56 -21.59 16.16
C GLU A 83 -59.33 -22.36 16.69
N GLU A 84 -58.83 -21.78 17.80
CA GLU A 84 -58.35 -22.40 19.04
C GLU A 84 -57.62 -23.74 18.96
N ASP A 85 -56.36 -23.78 19.46
CA ASP A 85 -56.08 -24.58 20.66
C ASP A 85 -54.67 -24.45 21.22
N ALA A 86 -54.63 -24.58 22.55
CA ALA A 86 -53.67 -25.31 23.38
C ALA A 86 -52.16 -25.12 23.23
N GLN A 87 -51.54 -24.68 24.34
CA GLN A 87 -50.16 -25.02 24.66
C GLN A 87 -49.95 -26.54 24.71
N PRO A 88 -48.72 -27.00 24.42
CA PRO A 88 -48.02 -27.67 25.49
C PRO A 88 -46.57 -27.19 25.66
N VAL A 89 -46.21 -27.08 26.94
CA VAL A 89 -44.85 -26.96 27.47
C VAL A 89 -43.97 -28.07 26.89
N VAL A 90 -42.99 -27.70 26.06
CA VAL A 90 -41.86 -28.57 25.72
C VAL A 90 -40.60 -27.99 26.36
N ASN A 91 -40.25 -28.61 27.48
CA ASN A 91 -39.04 -28.37 28.25
C ASN A 91 -37.84 -28.90 27.46
N THR A 92 -37.14 -28.04 26.71
CA THR A 92 -35.87 -28.39 26.07
C THR A 92 -34.71 -27.76 26.84
N LYS A 93 -34.05 -28.57 27.66
CA LYS A 93 -32.67 -28.33 28.12
C LYS A 93 -31.76 -28.27 26.88
N TYR A 94 -31.50 -27.07 26.37
CA TYR A 94 -30.34 -26.84 25.51
C TYR A 94 -29.18 -26.38 26.38
N SER A 95 -28.32 -27.34 26.72
CA SER A 95 -26.94 -27.04 27.10
C SER A 95 -26.27 -26.44 25.86
N TYR A 96 -26.13 -25.12 25.79
CA TYR A 96 -25.28 -24.48 24.80
C TYR A 96 -23.82 -24.83 25.13
N ALA A 97 -23.32 -25.87 24.49
CA ALA A 97 -21.88 -26.04 24.35
C ALA A 97 -21.39 -24.90 23.45
N LEU A 98 -20.64 -23.95 24.02
CA LEU A 98 -19.86 -22.97 23.28
C LEU A 98 -19.12 -23.69 22.14
N PRO A 99 -19.39 -23.39 20.86
CA PRO A 99 -18.55 -23.88 19.80
C PRO A 99 -17.21 -23.16 19.96
N SER A 100 -16.16 -23.93 20.25
CA SER A 100 -14.77 -23.48 20.11
C SER A 100 -14.63 -22.67 18.82
N PRO A 101 -13.84 -21.56 18.78
CA PRO A 101 -13.70 -20.66 17.62
C PRO A 101 -13.09 -21.33 16.37
N LEU A 102 -13.00 -22.65 16.35
CA LEU A 102 -12.73 -23.51 15.20
C LEU A 102 -13.93 -24.45 14.99
N GLN A 103 -15.03 -23.94 14.45
CA GLN A 103 -16.04 -24.82 13.87
C GLN A 103 -15.35 -25.61 12.74
N ARG A 104 -15.40 -26.94 12.80
CA ARG A 104 -14.74 -27.84 11.84
C ARG A 104 -15.25 -27.54 10.44
N LEU A 105 -14.48 -26.75 9.69
CA LEU A 105 -14.61 -26.63 8.24
C LEU A 105 -14.60 -28.04 7.61
N PRO A 106 -15.28 -28.25 6.46
CA PRO A 106 -15.41 -29.56 5.85
C PRO A 106 -14.04 -30.24 5.78
N GLN A 107 -13.91 -31.45 6.34
CA GLN A 107 -12.65 -32.21 6.42
C GLN A 107 -12.16 -32.73 5.05
N ASN A 108 -12.67 -32.19 3.95
CA ASN A 108 -12.61 -32.82 2.65
C ASN A 108 -11.74 -31.95 1.72
N GLY A 109 -10.56 -32.47 1.35
CA GLY A 109 -9.92 -32.15 0.06
C GLY A 109 -8.44 -31.73 0.07
N HIS A 110 -8.01 -30.83 0.97
CA HIS A 110 -6.66 -30.23 0.87
C HIS A 110 -5.90 -30.10 2.20
N ARG A 111 -6.53 -30.38 3.33
CA ARG A 111 -5.93 -30.20 4.68
C ARG A 111 -5.24 -31.44 5.22
N GLN A 112 -5.73 -32.60 4.81
CA GLN A 112 -5.03 -33.84 5.05
C GLN A 112 -4.08 -34.03 3.88
N ASP A 113 -2.86 -34.44 4.17
CA ASP A 113 -1.92 -34.95 3.18
C ASP A 113 -2.11 -36.48 3.13
N PRO A 114 -3.16 -36.99 2.46
CA PRO A 114 -3.52 -38.41 2.52
C PRO A 114 -2.43 -39.31 1.93
N PHE A 115 -1.53 -38.73 1.14
CA PHE A 115 -0.45 -39.44 0.47
C PHE A 115 0.91 -39.22 1.15
N VAL A 116 0.97 -38.39 2.21
CA VAL A 116 2.22 -38.02 2.90
C VAL A 116 3.27 -37.49 1.89
N ILE A 117 2.82 -36.64 0.96
CA ILE A 117 3.62 -36.08 -0.13
C ILE A 117 4.18 -34.68 0.18
N LEU A 118 3.78 -34.06 1.30
CA LEU A 118 4.31 -32.76 1.69
C LEU A 118 5.80 -32.89 2.06
N PRO A 119 6.65 -31.92 1.66
CA PRO A 119 8.07 -31.93 2.02
C PRO A 119 8.36 -31.83 3.53
N LEU A 120 7.37 -31.41 4.32
CA LEU A 120 7.41 -31.36 5.77
C LEU A 120 6.24 -32.16 6.34
N GLU A 121 6.42 -32.64 7.56
CA GLU A 121 5.34 -33.27 8.32
C GLU A 121 4.13 -32.33 8.43
N ALA A 122 2.93 -32.85 8.17
CA ALA A 122 1.67 -32.10 8.13
C ALA A 122 1.18 -31.68 9.54
N THR A 123 2.01 -30.94 10.27
CA THR A 123 1.67 -30.38 11.58
C THR A 123 0.61 -29.26 11.46
N PRO A 124 -0.03 -28.84 12.58
CA PRO A 124 -0.93 -27.70 12.57
C PRO A 124 -0.30 -26.43 12.00
N PHE A 125 0.99 -26.18 12.26
CA PHE A 125 1.77 -25.07 11.71
C PHE A 125 1.85 -25.13 10.18
N VAL A 126 2.16 -26.31 9.63
CA VAL A 126 2.30 -26.51 8.18
C VAL A 126 0.96 -26.36 7.48
N THR A 127 -0.07 -27.00 8.02
CA THR A 127 -1.43 -27.00 7.44
C THR A 127 -2.07 -25.61 7.48
N SER A 128 -1.97 -24.86 8.58
CA SER A 128 -2.49 -23.49 8.67
C SER A 128 -1.79 -22.55 7.70
N SER A 129 -0.47 -22.68 7.57
CA SER A 129 0.34 -21.87 6.67
C SER A 129 0.03 -22.16 5.20
N LEU A 130 -0.19 -23.44 4.86
CA LEU A 130 -0.57 -23.85 3.51
C LEU A 130 -1.95 -23.32 3.12
N ASP A 131 -2.91 -23.42 4.03
CA ASP A 131 -4.24 -22.82 3.86
C ASP A 131 -4.14 -21.32 3.63
N PHE A 132 -3.33 -20.63 4.43
CA PHE A 132 -3.11 -19.19 4.27
C PHE A 132 -2.46 -18.86 2.91
N PHE A 133 -1.47 -19.63 2.47
CA PHE A 133 -0.86 -19.46 1.15
C PHE A 133 -1.89 -19.58 0.03
N LEU A 134 -2.73 -20.63 0.08
CA LEU A 134 -3.73 -20.91 -0.96
C LEU A 134 -4.93 -19.95 -0.93
N ALA A 135 -5.36 -19.53 0.26
CA ALA A 135 -6.53 -18.67 0.44
C ALA A 135 -6.21 -17.18 0.33
N THR A 136 -4.98 -16.77 0.69
CA THR A 136 -4.59 -15.35 0.77
C THR A 136 -3.51 -15.02 -0.25
N CYS A 137 -2.32 -15.64 -0.16
CA CYS A 137 -1.19 -15.27 -1.02
C CYS A 137 -1.46 -15.55 -2.49
N VAL A 138 -2.12 -16.66 -2.81
CA VAL A 138 -2.43 -17.03 -4.18
C VAL A 138 -3.44 -16.06 -4.81
N PRO A 139 -4.66 -15.84 -4.27
CA PRO A 139 -5.64 -14.97 -4.91
C PRO A 139 -5.15 -13.53 -5.10
N GLU A 140 -4.34 -13.02 -4.17
CA GLU A 140 -3.69 -11.70 -4.27
C GLU A 140 -2.82 -11.53 -5.54
N ASN A 141 -2.39 -12.64 -6.14
CA ASN A 141 -1.54 -12.67 -7.33
C ASN A 141 -2.28 -12.99 -8.65
N ARG A 142 -3.62 -13.10 -8.62
CA ARG A 142 -4.44 -13.49 -9.80
C ARG A 142 -4.35 -12.51 -10.96
N ASN A 143 -4.12 -11.22 -10.70
CA ASN A 143 -4.27 -10.18 -11.70
C ASN A 143 -3.01 -9.83 -12.48
N SER A 144 -1.91 -10.55 -12.29
CA SER A 144 -0.69 -10.28 -13.04
C SER A 144 -0.97 -10.42 -14.55
N GLU A 145 -0.76 -9.37 -15.34
CA GLU A 145 -1.28 -9.22 -16.72
C GLU A 145 -0.82 -10.29 -17.73
N TRP A 146 0.30 -11.00 -17.48
CA TRP A 146 0.69 -12.18 -18.28
C TRP A 146 -0.32 -13.35 -18.20
N LEU A 147 -1.37 -13.21 -17.39
CA LEU A 147 -2.32 -14.26 -17.06
C LEU A 147 -3.78 -13.86 -17.20
N VAL A 148 -4.10 -12.78 -17.92
CA VAL A 148 -5.49 -12.55 -18.32
C VAL A 148 -5.95 -13.78 -19.13
N GLY A 149 -6.81 -14.61 -18.52
CA GLY A 149 -7.24 -15.91 -19.06
C GLY A 149 -6.29 -17.11 -18.85
N ARG A 150 -5.23 -17.01 -18.02
CA ARG A 150 -4.31 -18.13 -17.72
C ARG A 150 -4.23 -18.40 -16.20
N PRO A 151 -3.81 -19.61 -15.76
CA PRO A 151 -3.77 -19.96 -14.34
C PRO A 151 -2.70 -19.16 -13.57
N ASN A 152 -3.11 -18.55 -12.45
CA ASN A 152 -2.27 -17.80 -11.49
C ASN A 152 -0.84 -18.39 -11.34
N PRO A 153 0.25 -17.61 -11.42
CA PRO A 153 1.59 -18.19 -11.52
C PRO A 153 2.06 -18.77 -10.18
N HIS A 154 1.54 -18.27 -9.06
CA HIS A 154 1.83 -18.84 -7.75
C HIS A 154 1.20 -20.23 -7.62
N MET A 155 0.04 -20.47 -8.25
CA MET A 155 -0.56 -21.81 -8.30
C MET A 155 0.02 -22.70 -9.39
N ALA A 156 0.25 -22.16 -10.58
CA ALA A 156 0.65 -22.95 -11.74
C ALA A 156 2.15 -23.29 -11.74
N LEU A 157 2.97 -22.42 -11.15
CA LEU A 157 4.43 -22.53 -11.19
C LEU A 157 5.02 -22.70 -9.79
N LEU A 158 4.78 -21.75 -8.87
CA LEU A 158 5.43 -21.76 -7.56
C LEU A 158 4.98 -22.92 -6.69
N PHE A 159 3.68 -23.19 -6.61
CA PHE A 159 3.13 -24.22 -5.74
C PHE A 159 3.62 -25.64 -6.10
N PRO A 160 3.57 -26.10 -7.36
CA PRO A 160 4.18 -27.38 -7.74
C PRO A 160 5.70 -27.41 -7.52
N PHE A 161 6.38 -26.28 -7.66
CA PHE A 161 7.83 -26.19 -7.48
C PHE A 161 8.23 -26.28 -5.99
N MET A 162 7.53 -25.56 -5.10
CA MET A 162 7.79 -25.65 -3.66
C MET A 162 7.52 -27.05 -3.11
N LEU A 163 6.50 -27.76 -3.60
CA LEU A 163 6.24 -29.16 -3.22
C LEU A 163 7.37 -30.12 -3.60
N LYS A 164 8.28 -29.73 -4.50
CA LYS A 164 9.46 -30.52 -4.89
C LYS A 164 10.74 -30.10 -4.17
N ASN A 165 10.69 -29.05 -3.35
CA ASN A 165 11.88 -28.48 -2.70
C ASN A 165 11.58 -28.15 -1.24
N ALA A 166 12.06 -29.00 -0.32
CA ALA A 166 11.78 -28.89 1.11
C ALA A 166 12.19 -27.53 1.72
N MET A 167 13.36 -27.00 1.32
CA MET A 167 13.84 -25.70 1.79
C MET A 167 12.88 -24.57 1.40
N LEU A 168 12.48 -24.49 0.13
CA LEU A 168 11.54 -23.48 -0.35
C LEU A 168 10.17 -23.65 0.30
N PHE A 169 9.70 -24.90 0.41
CA PHE A 169 8.44 -25.20 1.08
C PHE A 169 8.43 -24.66 2.51
N GLU A 170 9.42 -25.05 3.32
CA GLU A 170 9.55 -24.60 4.71
C GLU A 170 9.65 -23.08 4.84
N THR A 171 10.38 -22.43 3.92
CA THR A 171 10.53 -20.98 3.94
C THR A 171 9.20 -20.28 3.68
N ILE A 172 8.41 -20.76 2.71
CA ILE A 172 7.08 -20.22 2.42
C ILE A 172 6.13 -20.47 3.60
N THR A 173 6.14 -21.68 4.16
CA THR A 173 5.34 -22.02 5.35
C THR A 173 5.67 -21.07 6.51
N THR A 174 6.95 -20.82 6.78
CA THR A 174 7.40 -19.90 7.82
C THR A 174 6.93 -18.46 7.57
N LEU A 175 7.03 -17.97 6.33
CA LEU A 175 6.52 -16.65 5.94
C LEU A 175 5.00 -16.55 6.18
N CYS A 176 4.24 -17.57 5.80
CA CYS A 176 2.80 -17.62 5.98
C CYS A 176 2.43 -17.65 7.47
N GLN A 177 3.10 -18.44 8.31
CA GLN A 177 2.84 -18.42 9.75
C GLN A 177 3.14 -17.05 10.36
N GLY A 178 4.29 -16.45 10.03
CA GLY A 178 4.63 -15.11 10.49
C GLY A 178 3.56 -14.09 10.10
N SER A 179 3.03 -14.19 8.88
CA SER A 179 1.94 -13.36 8.39
C SER A 179 0.64 -13.53 9.19
N ILE A 180 0.27 -14.77 9.51
CA ILE A 180 -0.89 -15.09 10.35
C ILE A 180 -0.73 -14.46 11.74
N LEU A 181 0.41 -14.69 12.40
CA LEU A 181 0.70 -14.18 13.74
C LEU A 181 0.63 -12.65 13.78
N LEU A 182 1.26 -11.98 12.81
CA LEU A 182 1.22 -10.53 12.68
C LEU A 182 -0.21 -10.00 12.48
N SER A 183 -1.00 -10.64 11.63
CA SER A 183 -2.40 -10.25 11.39
C SER A 183 -3.28 -10.38 12.64
N GLN A 184 -2.93 -11.31 13.54
CA GLN A 184 -3.60 -11.51 14.84
C GLN A 184 -3.05 -10.60 15.94
N GLY A 185 -2.06 -9.74 15.64
CA GLY A 185 -1.41 -8.91 16.65
C GLY A 185 -0.54 -9.68 17.64
N LYS A 186 -0.22 -10.95 17.35
CA LYS A 186 0.64 -11.77 18.21
C LYS A 186 2.11 -11.49 17.93
N LYS A 187 2.93 -11.56 18.98
CA LYS A 187 4.39 -11.53 18.84
C LYS A 187 4.83 -12.85 18.22
N VAL A 188 5.68 -12.77 17.21
CA VAL A 188 6.13 -13.97 16.49
C VAL A 188 7.13 -14.79 17.31
N GLU A 189 7.81 -14.13 18.26
CA GLU A 189 8.80 -14.74 19.15
C GLU A 189 8.17 -15.68 20.18
N ASP A 190 6.87 -15.47 20.46
CA ASP A 190 6.12 -16.30 21.41
C ASP A 190 5.67 -17.63 20.78
N ASP A 191 5.71 -17.75 19.45
CA ASP A 191 5.36 -18.98 18.71
C ASP A 191 6.62 -19.85 18.49
N GLN A 192 6.74 -20.91 19.30
CA GLN A 192 7.92 -21.80 19.27
C GLN A 192 8.12 -22.48 17.91
N ALA A 193 7.03 -22.86 17.22
CA ALA A 193 7.11 -23.52 15.92
C ALA A 193 7.66 -22.56 14.86
N PHE A 194 7.18 -21.31 14.85
CA PHE A 194 7.71 -20.25 13.99
C PHE A 194 9.20 -20.00 14.25
N VAL A 195 9.61 -19.85 15.51
CA VAL A 195 11.02 -19.61 15.86
C VAL A 195 11.90 -20.77 15.38
N TYR A 196 11.46 -22.01 15.59
CA TYR A 196 12.16 -23.20 15.12
C TYR A 196 12.30 -23.23 13.61
N HIS A 197 11.19 -23.13 12.86
CA HIS A 197 11.20 -23.23 11.40
C HIS A 197 11.94 -22.06 10.73
N ARG A 198 11.87 -20.85 11.30
CA ARG A 198 12.67 -19.70 10.83
C ARG A 198 14.16 -19.97 10.97
N ALA A 199 14.60 -20.46 12.14
CA ALA A 199 16.01 -20.78 12.37
C ALA A 199 16.48 -21.95 11.47
N HIS A 200 15.64 -22.98 11.31
CA HIS A 200 15.93 -24.13 10.47
C HIS A 200 16.02 -23.76 8.99
N ALA A 201 15.07 -22.97 8.47
CA ALA A 201 15.08 -22.48 7.09
C ALA A 201 16.34 -21.64 6.82
N MET A 202 16.70 -20.72 7.73
CA MET A 202 17.93 -19.92 7.62
C MET A 202 19.20 -20.77 7.60
N LYS A 203 19.29 -21.78 8.47
CA LYS A 203 20.41 -22.74 8.49
C LYS A 203 20.49 -23.50 7.18
N THR A 204 19.35 -24.01 6.68
CA THR A 204 19.26 -24.79 5.44
C THR A 204 19.66 -23.96 4.23
N ILE A 205 19.16 -22.73 4.12
CA ILE A 205 19.55 -21.79 3.05
C ILE A 205 21.06 -21.54 3.09
N THR A 206 21.62 -21.27 4.28
CA THR A 206 23.06 -21.00 4.44
C THR A 206 23.90 -22.19 4.00
N GLN A 207 23.55 -23.40 4.46
CA GLN A 207 24.23 -24.64 4.05
C GLN A 207 24.12 -24.85 2.53
N ASN A 208 22.95 -24.65 1.96
CA ASN A 208 22.74 -24.80 0.52
C ASN A 208 23.61 -23.82 -0.27
N LEU A 209 23.65 -22.55 0.13
CA LEU A 209 24.48 -21.51 -0.52
C LEU A 209 25.99 -21.81 -0.48
N THR A 210 26.46 -22.60 0.49
CA THR A 210 27.87 -23.05 0.55
C THR A 210 28.18 -24.28 -0.30
N SER A 211 27.15 -24.95 -0.84
CA SER A 211 27.31 -26.13 -1.69
C SER A 211 27.53 -25.76 -3.16
N SER A 212 28.00 -26.71 -3.98
CA SER A 212 28.19 -26.53 -5.43
C SER A 212 26.89 -26.20 -6.18
N ASP A 213 25.75 -26.66 -5.65
CA ASP A 213 24.41 -26.44 -6.22
C ASP A 213 23.67 -25.25 -5.56
N GLY A 214 24.39 -24.47 -4.74
CA GLY A 214 23.81 -23.42 -3.92
C GLY A 214 23.10 -22.31 -4.69
N LEU A 215 23.40 -22.14 -5.97
CA LEU A 215 22.83 -21.11 -6.84
C LEU A 215 21.57 -21.56 -7.60
N SER A 216 20.73 -22.39 -6.98
CA SER A 216 19.46 -22.85 -7.58
C SER A 216 18.35 -21.79 -7.59
N ASP A 217 17.31 -21.99 -8.40
CA ASP A 217 16.09 -21.16 -8.35
C ASP A 217 15.39 -21.23 -6.98
N ALA A 218 15.45 -22.39 -6.32
CA ALA A 218 14.91 -22.56 -4.98
C ALA A 218 15.66 -21.69 -3.96
N SER A 219 16.99 -21.59 -4.04
CA SER A 219 17.78 -20.74 -3.16
C SER A 219 17.40 -19.27 -3.28
N ILE A 220 17.27 -18.78 -4.52
CA ILE A 220 16.90 -17.38 -4.79
C ILE A 220 15.52 -17.07 -4.24
N LEU A 221 14.54 -17.94 -4.52
CA LEU A 221 13.17 -17.77 -4.04
C LEU A 221 13.09 -17.88 -2.52
N SER A 222 13.82 -18.79 -1.88
CA SER A 222 13.89 -18.90 -0.42
C SER A 222 14.47 -17.63 0.21
N VAL A 223 15.58 -17.10 -0.28
CA VAL A 223 16.15 -15.85 0.23
C VAL A 223 15.16 -14.69 0.05
N ALA A 224 14.41 -14.66 -1.05
CA ALA A 224 13.36 -13.66 -1.27
C ALA A 224 12.17 -13.79 -0.30
N MET A 225 11.76 -15.01 0.05
CA MET A 225 10.72 -15.25 1.05
C MET A 225 11.18 -14.82 2.45
N ILE A 226 12.43 -15.12 2.83
CA ILE A 226 13.01 -14.63 4.09
C ILE A 226 13.09 -13.10 4.10
N LEU A 227 13.54 -12.47 3.00
CA LEU A 227 13.55 -11.00 2.90
C LEU A 227 12.16 -10.42 3.18
N THR A 228 11.11 -11.03 2.62
CA THR A 228 9.72 -10.61 2.86
C THR A 228 9.34 -10.77 4.32
N LEU A 229 9.71 -11.89 4.94
CA LEU A 229 9.46 -12.13 6.36
C LEU A 229 10.15 -11.06 7.23
N GLU A 230 11.44 -10.83 7.02
CA GLU A 230 12.20 -9.82 7.78
C GLU A 230 11.64 -8.42 7.59
N TYR A 231 11.14 -8.09 6.38
CA TYR A 231 10.43 -6.84 6.14
C TYR A 231 9.14 -6.71 6.96
N LEU A 232 8.31 -7.76 6.98
CA LEU A 232 7.07 -7.76 7.76
C LEU A 232 7.33 -7.67 9.27
N LEU A 233 8.47 -8.19 9.73
CA LEU A 233 8.95 -8.06 11.11
C LEU A 233 9.64 -6.72 11.41
N GLY A 234 9.80 -5.84 10.40
CA GLY A 234 10.46 -4.54 10.57
C GLY A 234 11.99 -4.61 10.73
N ASN A 235 12.63 -5.73 10.37
CA ASN A 235 14.07 -5.91 10.47
C ASN A 235 14.80 -5.39 9.21
N VAL A 236 14.92 -4.07 9.12
CA VAL A 236 15.52 -3.37 7.96
C VAL A 236 16.95 -3.83 7.67
N ALA A 237 17.74 -4.11 8.71
CA ALA A 237 19.13 -4.57 8.54
C ALA A 237 19.21 -5.95 7.86
N ALA A 238 18.36 -6.90 8.27
CA ALA A 238 18.29 -8.20 7.62
C ALA A 238 17.75 -8.09 6.19
N VAL A 239 16.75 -7.23 5.93
CA VAL A 239 16.28 -6.95 4.56
C VAL A 239 17.43 -6.50 3.67
N ALA A 240 18.26 -5.56 4.11
CA ALA A 240 19.41 -5.07 3.34
C ALA A 240 20.44 -6.18 3.07
N ALA A 241 20.70 -7.05 4.05
CA ALA A 241 21.61 -8.19 3.89
C ALA A 241 21.07 -9.21 2.86
N HIS A 242 19.80 -9.59 2.96
CA HIS A 242 19.18 -10.53 2.01
C HIS A 242 19.09 -9.94 0.60
N LEU A 243 18.80 -8.65 0.48
CA LEU A 243 18.78 -7.93 -0.79
C LEU A 243 20.14 -8.00 -1.48
N SER A 244 21.22 -7.74 -0.75
CA SER A 244 22.59 -7.84 -1.24
C SER A 244 22.89 -9.26 -1.73
N GLY A 245 22.43 -10.27 -0.98
CA GLY A 245 22.50 -11.67 -1.39
C GLY A 245 21.77 -11.96 -2.71
N ILE A 246 20.52 -11.47 -2.86
CA ILE A 246 19.72 -11.64 -4.08
C ILE A 246 20.41 -10.98 -5.28
N GLN A 247 20.94 -9.76 -5.12
CA GLN A 247 21.67 -9.06 -6.17
C GLN A 247 22.88 -9.87 -6.64
N ARG A 248 23.71 -10.36 -5.71
CA ARG A 248 24.87 -11.18 -6.05
C ARG A 248 24.48 -12.50 -6.71
N MET A 249 23.42 -13.16 -6.25
CA MET A 249 22.91 -14.37 -6.90
C MET A 249 22.42 -14.10 -8.33
N ALA A 250 21.74 -12.98 -8.54
CA ALA A 250 21.25 -12.58 -9.86
C ALA A 250 22.39 -12.30 -10.86
N GLU A 251 23.47 -11.66 -10.42
CA GLU A 251 24.67 -11.42 -11.24
C GLU A 251 25.34 -12.72 -11.71
N MET A 252 25.33 -13.75 -10.85
CA MET A 252 25.92 -15.05 -11.16
C MET A 252 25.02 -15.91 -12.07
N ARG A 253 23.69 -15.69 -12.08
CA ARG A 253 22.71 -16.46 -12.86
C ARG A 253 22.46 -15.90 -14.27
N LYS A 254 23.41 -16.13 -15.16
CA LYS A 254 23.33 -15.72 -16.59
C LYS A 254 22.30 -16.50 -17.41
N ASP A 255 21.82 -17.64 -16.91
CA ASP A 255 20.84 -18.50 -17.57
C ASP A 255 19.39 -18.01 -17.43
N LEU A 256 19.13 -16.94 -16.65
CA LEU A 256 17.83 -16.28 -16.52
C LEU A 256 17.51 -15.35 -17.72
N ASP A 257 17.57 -15.94 -18.92
CA ASP A 257 17.29 -15.29 -20.21
C ASP A 257 15.80 -15.00 -20.44
N GLY A 258 14.91 -15.64 -19.68
CA GLY A 258 13.46 -15.54 -19.86
C GLY A 258 12.93 -16.41 -21.01
N SER A 259 13.69 -17.41 -21.44
CA SER A 259 13.27 -18.38 -22.48
C SER A 259 12.01 -19.17 -22.07
N THR A 260 11.88 -19.52 -20.80
CA THR A 260 10.73 -20.29 -20.27
C THR A 260 9.83 -19.43 -19.36
N PRO A 261 8.54 -19.79 -19.20
CA PRO A 261 7.65 -19.14 -18.23
C PRO A 261 8.21 -19.14 -16.80
N TRP A 262 8.87 -20.23 -16.39
CA TRP A 262 9.52 -20.34 -15.08
C TRP A 262 10.69 -19.36 -14.92
N LYS A 263 11.61 -19.30 -15.90
CA LYS A 263 12.73 -18.34 -15.86
C LYS A 263 12.24 -16.89 -15.84
N ARG A 264 11.16 -16.58 -16.58
CA ARG A 264 10.50 -15.26 -16.50
C ARG A 264 9.93 -15.00 -15.13
N PHE A 265 9.32 -16.00 -14.49
CA PHE A 265 8.78 -15.90 -13.13
C PHE A 265 9.87 -15.59 -12.11
N VAL A 266 10.95 -16.37 -12.09
CA VAL A 266 12.09 -16.15 -11.18
C VAL A 266 12.72 -14.78 -11.41
N LYS A 267 12.99 -14.42 -12.68
CA LYS A 267 13.57 -13.11 -13.03
C LYS A 267 12.67 -11.95 -12.61
N ALA A 268 11.37 -12.06 -12.83
CA ALA A 268 10.41 -11.03 -12.41
C ALA A 268 10.38 -10.91 -10.88
N GLY A 269 10.46 -12.04 -10.16
CA GLY A 269 10.59 -12.05 -8.70
C GLY A 269 11.82 -11.29 -8.22
N ILE A 270 13.01 -11.58 -8.78
CA ILE A 270 14.26 -10.89 -8.44
C ILE A 270 14.11 -9.37 -8.58
N VAL A 271 13.59 -8.90 -9.73
CA VAL A 271 13.41 -7.47 -9.99
C VAL A 271 12.42 -6.84 -9.00
N ALA A 272 11.33 -7.55 -8.66
CA ALA A 272 10.36 -7.08 -7.69
C ALA A 272 10.97 -6.94 -6.28
N TYR A 273 11.77 -7.92 -5.84
CA TYR A 273 12.44 -7.86 -4.54
C TYR A 273 13.58 -6.85 -4.49
N GLN A 274 14.25 -6.60 -5.62
CA GLN A 274 15.21 -5.51 -5.73
C GLN A 274 14.54 -4.13 -5.60
N SER A 275 13.38 -3.97 -6.23
CA SER A 275 12.57 -2.75 -6.14
C SER A 275 12.07 -2.54 -4.71
N LEU A 276 11.60 -3.61 -4.06
CA LEU A 276 11.20 -3.60 -2.66
C LEU A 276 12.37 -3.24 -1.72
N GLY A 277 13.52 -3.88 -1.92
CA GLY A 277 14.71 -3.58 -1.14
C GLY A 277 15.13 -2.12 -1.27
N SER A 278 15.10 -1.55 -2.48
CA SER A 278 15.35 -0.13 -2.71
C SER A 278 14.34 0.76 -1.97
N PHE A 279 13.06 0.40 -2.02
CA PHE A 279 12.00 1.09 -1.29
C PHE A 279 12.22 1.08 0.23
N ILE A 280 12.59 -0.07 0.82
CA ILE A 280 12.78 -0.23 2.28
C ILE A 280 14.07 0.42 2.76
N THR A 281 15.12 0.43 1.95
CA THR A 281 16.43 0.98 2.33
C THR A 281 16.57 2.47 1.99
N GLY A 282 15.65 3.03 1.20
CA GLY A 282 15.74 4.41 0.72
C GLY A 282 16.78 4.60 -0.40
N GLU A 283 17.49 3.53 -0.79
CA GLU A 283 18.41 3.53 -1.91
C GLU A 283 17.66 3.85 -3.22
N PRO A 284 18.26 4.65 -4.12
CA PRO A 284 17.65 4.90 -5.41
C PRO A 284 17.50 3.58 -6.15
N MET A 285 16.32 3.34 -6.70
CA MET A 285 16.11 2.20 -7.59
C MET A 285 17.12 2.31 -8.74
N SER A 286 17.85 1.23 -9.02
CA SER A 286 18.75 1.15 -10.19
C SER A 286 17.91 1.14 -11.46
N ILE A 287 17.47 2.32 -11.90
CA ILE A 287 16.75 2.54 -13.15
C ILE A 287 17.82 2.79 -14.23
N PRO A 288 17.97 1.94 -15.25
CA PRO A 288 19.01 2.15 -16.24
C PRO A 288 18.94 3.54 -16.94
N GLY A 289 20.10 4.04 -17.40
CA GLY A 289 20.25 5.42 -17.84
C GLY A 289 19.41 5.85 -19.06
N SER A 290 18.93 4.89 -19.86
CA SER A 290 18.15 5.12 -21.10
C SER A 290 16.64 5.12 -20.90
N SER A 291 16.15 5.03 -19.67
CA SER A 291 14.72 5.23 -19.38
C SER A 291 14.36 6.70 -19.31
N GLY A 292 13.70 7.21 -20.35
CA GLY A 292 12.88 8.41 -20.21
C GLY A 292 11.65 8.05 -19.37
N GLY A 293 11.65 8.45 -18.11
CA GLY A 293 10.62 8.03 -17.17
C GLY A 293 10.50 8.99 -16.00
N PHE A 294 9.27 9.45 -15.78
CA PHE A 294 8.82 10.32 -14.70
C PHE A 294 9.37 9.97 -13.32
N VAL A 295 9.74 8.71 -13.05
CA VAL A 295 10.38 8.29 -11.80
C VAL A 295 11.73 9.00 -11.62
N LYS A 296 12.64 8.88 -12.60
CA LYS A 296 13.97 9.48 -12.50
C LYS A 296 13.87 11.00 -12.45
N GLU A 297 12.97 11.58 -13.22
CA GLU A 297 12.68 13.01 -13.23
C GLU A 297 12.13 13.46 -11.87
N ALA A 298 11.17 12.76 -11.27
CA ALA A 298 10.62 13.09 -9.95
C ALA A 298 11.68 13.00 -8.84
N PHE A 299 12.50 11.94 -8.80
CA PHE A 299 13.55 11.80 -7.80
C PHE A 299 14.66 12.85 -7.97
N VAL A 300 15.00 13.21 -9.22
CA VAL A 300 15.98 14.27 -9.53
C VAL A 300 15.42 15.66 -9.22
N GLU A 301 14.17 15.94 -9.56
CA GLU A 301 13.50 17.22 -9.28
C GLU A 301 13.33 17.47 -7.78
N LEU A 302 13.10 16.40 -7.02
CA LEU A 302 13.01 16.43 -5.56
C LEU A 302 14.39 16.49 -4.88
N GLU A 303 15.50 16.33 -5.60
CA GLU A 303 16.87 16.39 -5.06
C GLU A 303 17.06 15.52 -3.80
N LEU A 304 16.51 14.29 -3.83
CA LEU A 304 16.52 13.37 -2.69
C LEU A 304 17.89 12.72 -2.41
N ASP A 305 18.90 13.08 -3.19
CA ASP A 305 20.32 12.81 -2.97
C ASP A 305 20.97 13.81 -2.00
N LYS A 306 20.31 14.94 -1.73
CA LYS A 306 20.79 15.99 -0.82
C LYS A 306 20.03 15.97 0.52
N PRO A 307 20.62 16.51 1.59
CA PRO A 307 19.90 16.74 2.85
C PRO A 307 18.69 17.66 2.64
N LEU A 308 17.68 17.50 3.50
CA LEU A 308 16.49 18.36 3.50
C LEU A 308 16.88 19.83 3.69
N ALA A 309 16.40 20.69 2.79
CA ALA A 309 16.71 22.11 2.78
C ALA A 309 15.51 22.92 3.29
N TYR A 310 15.68 23.58 4.43
CA TYR A 310 14.63 24.42 5.02
C TYR A 310 14.77 25.87 4.53
N PRO A 311 13.73 26.43 3.88
CA PRO A 311 13.83 27.76 3.32
C PRO A 311 13.88 28.84 4.42
N ARG A 312 14.61 29.91 4.14
CA ARG A 312 14.68 31.11 4.99
C ARG A 312 14.18 32.31 4.20
N LEU A 313 13.69 33.33 4.92
CA LEU A 313 13.28 34.58 4.30
C LEU A 313 14.51 35.40 3.86
N PRO A 314 14.44 36.11 2.73
CA PRO A 314 13.34 36.11 1.75
C PRO A 314 13.31 34.83 0.89
N PHE A 315 12.11 34.38 0.53
CA PHE A 315 11.96 33.20 -0.34
C PHE A 315 12.41 33.48 -1.77
N SER A 316 12.97 32.46 -2.43
CA SER A 316 13.37 32.55 -3.83
C SER A 316 12.13 32.64 -4.74
N PRO A 317 12.22 33.28 -5.93
CA PRO A 317 11.11 33.34 -6.88
C PRO A 317 10.58 31.95 -7.30
N GLU A 318 11.48 30.97 -7.40
CA GLU A 318 11.14 29.58 -7.68
C GLU A 318 10.30 28.98 -6.55
N LEU A 319 10.72 29.16 -5.30
CA LEU A 319 9.98 28.67 -4.15
C LEU A 319 8.60 29.32 -4.03
N CYS A 320 8.49 30.63 -4.30
CA CYS A 320 7.20 31.32 -4.36
C CYS A 320 6.26 30.70 -5.41
N THR A 321 6.80 30.22 -6.54
CA THR A 321 6.03 29.52 -7.56
C THR A 321 5.53 28.16 -7.07
N VAL A 322 6.35 27.43 -6.31
CA VAL A 322 5.95 26.17 -5.66
C VAL A 322 4.86 26.43 -4.61
N LEU A 323 5.06 27.41 -3.73
CA LEU A 323 4.10 27.79 -2.69
C LEU A 323 2.72 28.13 -3.27
N ALA A 324 2.67 28.83 -4.40
CA ALA A 324 1.43 29.18 -5.09
C ALA A 324 0.65 27.97 -5.64
N ARG A 325 1.26 26.79 -5.75
CA ARG A 325 0.64 25.54 -6.22
C ARG A 325 0.17 24.63 -5.08
N LEU A 326 0.49 24.97 -3.83
CA LEU A 326 0.10 24.18 -2.67
C LEU A 326 -1.36 24.47 -2.30
N PRO A 327 -2.09 23.47 -1.77
CA PRO A 327 -3.32 23.73 -1.03
C PRO A 327 -3.07 24.73 0.10
N SER A 328 -4.07 25.57 0.43
CA SER A 328 -3.89 26.70 1.34
C SER A 328 -3.36 26.28 2.72
N GLY A 329 -3.84 25.17 3.28
CA GLY A 329 -3.36 24.64 4.55
C GLY A 329 -1.86 24.29 4.53
N PHE A 330 -1.37 23.68 3.45
CA PHE A 330 0.05 23.39 3.29
C PHE A 330 0.88 24.63 2.98
N ALA A 331 0.34 25.57 2.19
CA ALA A 331 1.02 26.82 1.87
C ALA A 331 1.32 27.61 3.15
N GLU A 332 0.32 27.78 4.01
CA GLU A 332 0.47 28.52 5.27
C GLU A 332 1.46 27.84 6.22
N MET A 333 1.41 26.52 6.34
CA MET A 333 2.39 25.78 7.15
C MET A 333 3.81 25.90 6.59
N SER A 334 3.97 25.93 5.26
CA SER A 334 5.26 26.05 4.59
C SER A 334 5.93 27.39 4.83
N LEU A 335 5.15 28.47 5.02
CA LEU A 335 5.66 29.81 5.33
C LEU A 335 6.36 29.88 6.70
N SER A 336 6.09 28.92 7.61
CA SER A 336 6.73 28.86 8.94
C SER A 336 8.20 28.40 8.90
N GLY A 337 8.70 27.94 7.74
CA GLY A 337 10.07 27.44 7.59
C GLY A 337 10.32 26.04 8.18
N ASN A 338 9.29 25.37 8.72
CA ASN A 338 9.40 24.04 9.34
C ASN A 338 9.21 22.87 8.37
N ILE A 339 8.92 23.16 7.10
CA ILE A 339 8.75 22.18 6.02
C ILE A 339 9.91 22.39 5.04
N SER A 340 10.55 21.32 4.61
CA SER A 340 11.65 21.38 3.65
C SER A 340 11.16 21.72 2.24
N GLN A 341 12.04 22.28 1.41
CA GLN A 341 11.76 22.56 0.00
C GLN A 341 11.38 21.28 -0.77
N GLN A 342 12.02 20.16 -0.45
CA GLN A 342 11.72 18.86 -1.04
C GLN A 342 10.28 18.44 -0.74
N THR A 343 9.82 18.59 0.50
CA THR A 343 8.44 18.30 0.88
C THR A 343 7.45 19.26 0.22
N MET A 344 7.78 20.55 0.08
CA MET A 344 6.92 21.48 -0.66
C MET A 344 6.78 21.09 -2.14
N LYS A 345 7.89 20.76 -2.81
CA LYS A 345 7.89 20.26 -4.19
C LYS A 345 7.04 18.99 -4.31
N PHE A 346 7.19 18.06 -3.35
CA PHE A 346 6.38 16.84 -3.30
C PHE A 346 4.89 17.12 -3.14
N ILE A 347 4.50 18.00 -2.22
CA ILE A 347 3.08 18.38 -2.03
C ILE A 347 2.51 19.00 -3.30
N ALA A 348 3.26 19.86 -3.99
CA ALA A 348 2.83 20.45 -5.25
C ALA A 348 2.64 19.41 -6.36
N PHE A 349 3.49 18.37 -6.38
CA PHE A 349 3.34 17.22 -7.27
C PHE A 349 2.08 16.41 -6.92
N THR A 350 1.89 16.02 -5.66
CA THR A 350 0.71 15.28 -5.20
C THR A 350 -0.59 16.06 -5.45
N ASN A 351 -0.59 17.38 -5.31
CA ASN A 351 -1.75 18.21 -5.63
C ASN A 351 -2.14 18.07 -7.12
N ALA A 352 -1.16 18.15 -8.01
CA ALA A 352 -1.38 18.00 -9.45
C ALA A 352 -1.91 16.60 -9.80
N THR A 353 -1.33 15.54 -9.23
CA THR A 353 -1.81 14.16 -9.42
C THR A 353 -3.22 13.98 -8.87
N THR A 354 -3.54 14.58 -7.73
CA THR A 354 -4.88 14.55 -7.12
C THR A 354 -5.92 15.18 -8.04
N SER A 355 -5.67 16.40 -8.52
CA SER A 355 -6.58 17.10 -9.44
C SER A 355 -6.73 16.38 -10.78
N TYR A 356 -5.64 15.85 -11.33
CA TYR A 356 -5.69 15.07 -12.56
C TYR A 356 -6.57 13.82 -12.40
N ARG A 357 -6.47 13.16 -11.24
CA ARG A 357 -7.25 11.96 -10.94
C ARG A 357 -8.73 12.23 -10.75
N GLU A 358 -9.10 13.37 -10.14
CA GLU A 358 -10.51 13.75 -10.06
C GLU A 358 -11.12 14.03 -11.45
N SER A 359 -10.31 14.47 -12.41
CA SER A 359 -10.77 14.73 -13.77
C SER A 359 -10.91 13.48 -14.65
N GLN A 360 -10.39 12.33 -14.20
CA GLN A 360 -10.38 11.06 -14.93
C GLN A 360 -11.48 10.12 -14.41
N ASP A 361 -12.47 9.82 -15.25
CA ASP A 361 -13.54 8.86 -14.92
C ASP A 361 -13.13 7.39 -15.12
N THR A 362 -12.10 7.14 -15.93
CA THR A 362 -11.65 5.79 -16.28
C THR A 362 -10.43 5.34 -15.49
N PHE A 363 -10.29 4.03 -15.30
CA PHE A 363 -9.09 3.44 -14.74
C PHE A 363 -7.89 3.72 -15.65
N ASP A 364 -6.92 4.51 -15.16
CA ASP A 364 -5.66 4.79 -15.84
C ASP A 364 -4.51 4.15 -15.06
N GLU A 365 -3.88 3.14 -15.67
CA GLU A 365 -2.70 2.45 -15.13
C GLU A 365 -1.53 3.39 -14.84
N ARG A 366 -1.43 4.52 -15.56
CA ARG A 366 -0.39 5.53 -15.32
C ARG A 366 -0.53 6.14 -13.93
N LEU A 367 -1.74 6.31 -13.43
CA LEU A 367 -1.99 6.87 -12.10
C LEU A 367 -1.52 5.93 -10.99
N ASP A 368 -1.69 4.61 -11.16
CA ASP A 368 -1.19 3.64 -10.18
C ASP A 368 0.36 3.66 -10.13
N HIS A 369 1.02 3.89 -11.27
CA HIS A 369 2.47 4.11 -11.32
C HIS A 369 2.90 5.39 -10.60
N GLU A 370 2.20 6.52 -10.83
CA GLU A 370 2.48 7.78 -10.12
C GLU A 370 2.34 7.62 -8.60
N VAL A 371 1.32 6.90 -8.13
CA VAL A 371 1.15 6.62 -6.70
C VAL A 371 2.30 5.79 -6.15
N HIS A 372 2.83 4.84 -6.92
CA HIS A 372 3.99 4.07 -6.50
C HIS A 372 5.26 4.93 -6.38
N ILE A 373 5.47 5.86 -7.32
CA ILE A 373 6.55 6.86 -7.23
C ILE A 373 6.38 7.70 -5.98
N MET A 374 5.16 8.17 -5.71
CA MET A 374 4.85 8.95 -4.51
C MET A 374 5.22 8.19 -3.23
N LEU A 375 4.79 6.93 -3.12
CA LEU A 375 5.11 6.10 -1.97
C LEU A 375 6.62 5.94 -1.80
N SER A 376 7.36 5.70 -2.89
CA SER A 376 8.81 5.49 -2.86
C SER A 376 9.57 6.76 -2.47
N ALA A 377 9.18 7.91 -3.01
CA ALA A 377 9.76 9.20 -2.65
C ALA A 377 9.50 9.53 -1.18
N LEU A 378 8.26 9.34 -0.71
CA LEU A 378 7.90 9.58 0.69
C LEU A 378 8.64 8.65 1.66
N GLN A 379 8.80 7.37 1.29
CA GLN A 379 9.54 6.42 2.11
C GLN A 379 11.02 6.82 2.23
N ARG A 380 11.62 7.32 1.15
CA ARG A 380 12.99 7.84 1.21
C ARG A 380 13.08 9.12 2.04
N MET A 381 12.13 10.03 1.87
CA MET A 381 12.07 11.27 2.65
C MET A 381 11.86 11.00 4.15
N SER A 382 11.09 9.96 4.51
CA SER A 382 10.83 9.60 5.92
C SER A 382 12.08 9.08 6.65
N MET A 383 13.09 8.62 5.90
CA MET A 383 14.40 8.23 6.44
C MET A 383 15.37 9.41 6.62
N MET A 384 15.05 10.57 6.06
CA MET A 384 15.89 11.76 6.22
C MET A 384 15.70 12.41 7.59
N GLN A 385 16.69 13.19 8.02
CA GLN A 385 16.59 13.96 9.25
C GLN A 385 15.62 15.14 9.08
N ALA A 386 14.36 14.91 9.40
CA ALA A 386 13.28 15.88 9.30
C ALA A 386 12.90 16.47 10.67
N THR A 387 12.29 17.66 10.66
CA THR A 387 11.65 18.25 11.84
C THR A 387 10.53 17.34 12.36
N THR A 388 10.16 17.51 13.63
CA THR A 388 9.07 16.71 14.24
C THR A 388 7.76 16.85 13.48
N ILE A 389 7.38 18.07 13.07
CA ILE A 389 6.12 18.27 12.32
C ILE A 389 6.19 17.64 10.93
N GLU A 390 7.33 17.72 10.26
CA GLU A 390 7.51 17.14 8.93
C GLU A 390 7.53 15.60 8.96
N ARG A 391 8.04 15.00 10.04
CA ARG A 391 7.94 13.54 10.26
C ARG A 391 6.49 13.07 10.35
N HIS A 392 5.63 13.80 11.07
CA HIS A 392 4.19 13.50 11.10
C HIS A 392 3.54 13.76 9.74
N LEU A 393 3.97 14.80 9.03
CA LEU A 393 3.50 15.10 7.69
C LEU A 393 3.78 13.94 6.71
N TYR A 394 4.94 13.30 6.77
CA TYR A 394 5.21 12.10 5.95
C TYR A 394 4.23 10.96 6.23
N CYS A 395 3.84 10.76 7.49
CA CYS A 395 2.78 9.80 7.84
C CYS A 395 1.46 10.17 7.16
N GLY A 396 1.04 11.43 7.22
CA GLY A 396 -0.19 11.89 6.57
C GLY A 396 -0.14 11.79 5.05
N LEU A 397 1.00 12.15 4.44
CA LEU A 397 1.21 12.06 2.99
C LEU A 397 1.23 10.61 2.49
N LEU A 398 1.89 9.70 3.21
CA LEU A 398 1.89 8.26 2.90
C LEU A 398 0.48 7.69 3.03
N ALA A 399 -0.23 8.02 4.10
CA ALA A 399 -1.61 7.59 4.31
C ALA A 399 -2.54 8.10 3.21
N TYR A 400 -2.37 9.35 2.77
CA TYR A 400 -3.12 9.91 1.66
C TYR A 400 -2.80 9.19 0.34
N ALA A 401 -1.51 8.93 0.06
CA ALA A 401 -1.08 8.19 -1.12
C ALA A 401 -1.66 6.77 -1.19
N PHE A 402 -1.80 6.07 -0.06
CA PHE A 402 -2.50 4.78 -0.03
C PHE A 402 -3.97 4.89 -0.46
N GLN A 403 -4.65 5.95 -0.03
CA GLN A 403 -6.06 6.19 -0.33
C GLN A 403 -6.27 6.68 -1.76
N LEU A 404 -5.26 7.33 -2.35
CA LEU A 404 -5.15 7.57 -3.78
C LEU A 404 -5.02 6.26 -4.58
N ARG A 405 -5.22 5.07 -4.04
CA ARG A 405 -5.37 3.82 -4.82
C ARG A 405 -6.83 3.41 -4.97
N GLN A 406 -7.73 4.38 -5.16
CA GLN A 406 -9.18 4.18 -5.26
C GLN A 406 -9.78 3.56 -3.99
N LEU A 407 -9.22 3.87 -2.83
CA LEU A 407 -9.64 3.27 -1.55
C LEU A 407 -9.63 1.72 -1.59
N ARG A 408 -8.72 1.12 -2.37
CA ARG A 408 -8.56 -0.33 -2.41
C ARG A 408 -8.11 -0.85 -1.05
N PRO A 409 -8.56 -2.05 -0.67
CA PRO A 409 -8.08 -2.70 0.55
C PRO A 409 -6.55 -2.82 0.55
N LEU A 410 -5.94 -2.54 1.70
CA LEU A 410 -4.51 -2.70 1.91
C LEU A 410 -4.21 -4.13 2.37
N ASN A 411 -3.20 -4.75 1.77
CA ASN A 411 -2.72 -6.09 2.16
C ASN A 411 -1.66 -5.99 3.27
N LEU A 412 -1.23 -7.15 3.76
CA LEU A 412 -0.26 -7.28 4.87
C LEU A 412 1.07 -6.57 4.59
N PHE A 413 1.43 -6.42 3.32
CA PHE A 413 2.66 -5.76 2.91
C PHE A 413 2.77 -4.30 3.36
N HIS A 414 1.64 -3.63 3.60
CA HIS A 414 1.61 -2.26 4.08
C HIS A 414 1.61 -2.16 5.62
N ASP A 415 1.58 -3.29 6.34
CA ASP A 415 1.52 -3.30 7.80
C ASP A 415 2.67 -2.59 8.49
N PRO A 416 3.94 -2.75 8.07
CA PRO A 416 5.04 -2.03 8.72
C PRO A 416 4.78 -0.52 8.76
N GLN A 417 4.38 0.09 7.64
CA GLN A 417 4.07 1.52 7.56
C GLN A 417 2.83 1.89 8.38
N LEU A 418 1.78 1.07 8.34
CA LEU A 418 0.56 1.34 9.09
C LEU A 418 0.77 1.24 10.61
N ARG A 419 1.61 0.31 11.07
CA ARG A 419 2.03 0.21 12.47
C ARG A 419 2.85 1.43 12.89
N ASP A 420 3.69 1.96 11.99
CA ASP A 420 4.39 3.22 12.23
C ASP A 420 3.42 4.40 12.38
N PHE A 421 2.32 4.45 11.61
CA PHE A 421 1.30 5.48 11.79
C PHE A 421 0.70 5.44 13.19
N ILE A 422 0.32 4.25 13.66
CA ILE A 422 -0.22 4.05 15.01
C ILE A 422 0.80 4.49 16.05
N ARG A 423 2.03 4.01 15.95
CA ARG A 423 3.12 4.31 16.89
C ARG A 423 3.41 5.81 16.99
N LEU A 424 3.51 6.50 15.85
CA LEU A 424 3.83 7.92 15.79
C LEU A 424 2.66 8.79 16.27
N LEU A 425 1.44 8.51 15.81
CA LEU A 425 0.29 9.37 16.07
C LEU A 425 -0.36 9.14 17.43
N ARG A 426 -0.25 7.94 18.01
CA ARG A 426 -0.77 7.68 19.35
C ARG A 426 -0.15 8.59 20.41
N ASN A 427 1.14 8.88 20.26
CA ASN A 427 1.93 9.58 21.27
C ASN A 427 2.29 11.01 20.86
N HIS A 428 1.69 11.55 19.80
CA HIS A 428 2.04 12.90 19.36
C HIS A 428 1.62 13.94 20.40
N GLU A 429 2.41 15.00 20.48
CA GLU A 429 2.15 16.18 21.30
C GLU A 429 1.37 17.21 20.50
N LYS A 430 0.57 18.01 21.21
CA LYS A 430 -0.21 19.09 20.62
C LYS A 430 0.74 20.21 20.18
N PRO A 431 0.80 20.59 18.89
CA PRO A 431 1.63 21.71 18.45
C PRO A 431 1.15 23.04 19.03
N ASP A 432 2.08 23.95 19.32
CA ASP A 432 1.75 25.28 19.88
C ASP A 432 0.96 26.15 18.89
N SER A 433 1.33 26.10 17.62
CA SER A 433 0.67 26.89 16.57
C SER A 433 -0.68 26.27 16.19
N ALA A 434 -1.72 27.11 16.06
CA ALA A 434 -3.04 26.68 15.58
C ALA A 434 -2.97 25.95 14.23
N ARG A 435 -2.14 26.44 13.30
CA ARG A 435 -1.92 25.78 11.99
C ARG A 435 -1.29 24.41 12.11
N GLY A 436 -0.33 24.24 13.01
CA GLY A 436 0.24 22.92 13.32
C GLY A 436 -0.81 21.95 13.87
N GLN A 437 -1.74 22.44 14.71
CA GLN A 437 -2.85 21.62 15.23
C GLN A 437 -3.81 21.20 14.11
N GLU A 438 -4.18 22.12 13.22
CA GLU A 438 -5.01 21.82 12.05
C GLU A 438 -4.36 20.78 11.13
N LEU A 439 -3.05 20.90 10.89
CA LEU A 439 -2.29 19.93 10.12
C LEU A 439 -2.32 18.54 10.80
N MET A 440 -2.17 18.49 12.13
CA MET A 440 -2.24 17.22 12.87
C MET A 440 -3.63 16.59 12.78
N VAL A 441 -4.71 17.36 12.78
CA VAL A 441 -6.07 16.85 12.52
C VAL A 441 -6.14 16.21 11.12
N TRP A 442 -5.62 16.89 10.09
CA TRP A 442 -5.58 16.31 8.74
C TRP A 442 -4.76 15.01 8.69
N ILE A 443 -3.57 14.99 9.31
CA ILE A 443 -2.71 13.80 9.37
C ILE A 443 -3.44 12.64 10.07
N SER A 444 -4.07 12.88 11.22
CA SER A 444 -4.80 11.86 11.98
C SER A 444 -5.97 11.28 11.19
N ILE A 445 -6.76 12.10 10.51
CA ILE A 445 -7.86 11.63 9.65
C ILE A 445 -7.32 10.85 8.46
N ALA A 446 -6.28 11.34 7.78
CA ALA A 446 -5.67 10.64 6.66
C ALA A 446 -5.15 9.26 7.09
N ALA A 447 -4.41 9.19 8.20
CA ALA A 447 -3.90 7.94 8.75
C ALA A 447 -5.01 6.97 9.15
N ALA A 448 -6.04 7.45 9.85
CA ALA A 448 -7.21 6.63 10.21
C ALA A 448 -7.95 6.10 8.97
N GLY A 449 -8.09 6.94 7.94
CA GLY A 449 -8.66 6.54 6.66
C GLY A 449 -7.86 5.42 5.99
N ALA A 450 -6.53 5.50 5.98
CA ALA A 450 -5.67 4.44 5.45
C ALA A 450 -5.71 3.17 6.31
N LEU A 451 -5.73 3.28 7.64
CA LEU A 451 -5.89 2.15 8.55
C LEU A 451 -7.21 1.42 8.33
N ASN A 452 -8.29 2.15 8.06
CA ASN A 452 -9.60 1.58 7.76
C ASN A 452 -9.68 0.88 6.38
N LEU A 453 -8.65 1.02 5.53
CA LEU A 453 -8.53 0.22 4.31
C LEU A 453 -7.92 -1.16 4.58
N ARG A 454 -7.37 -1.42 5.77
CA ARG A 454 -7.00 -2.79 6.16
C ARG A 454 -8.26 -3.57 6.48
N ILE A 455 -8.36 -4.76 5.89
CA ILE A 455 -9.52 -5.63 6.11
C ILE A 455 -9.55 -6.10 7.56
N ILE A 456 -8.41 -6.57 8.06
CA ILE A 456 -8.25 -6.91 9.48
C ILE A 456 -7.68 -5.66 10.15
N ALA A 457 -8.46 -5.07 11.05
CA ALA A 457 -8.04 -3.91 11.80
C ALA A 457 -6.75 -4.20 12.58
N LEU A 458 -5.74 -3.35 12.40
CA LEU A 458 -4.50 -3.48 13.16
C LEU A 458 -4.75 -3.14 14.63
N PRO A 459 -4.11 -3.85 15.58
CA PRO A 459 -4.15 -3.50 16.99
C PRO A 459 -3.71 -2.04 17.21
N GLY A 460 -4.51 -1.28 17.95
CA GLY A 460 -4.27 0.15 18.22
C GLY A 460 -4.68 1.10 17.09
N SER A 461 -5.26 0.62 16.00
CA SER A 461 -5.72 1.48 14.89
C SER A 461 -6.72 2.57 15.32
N SER A 462 -7.60 2.25 16.28
CA SER A 462 -8.55 3.19 16.89
C SER A 462 -7.88 4.34 17.65
N GLU A 463 -6.72 4.08 18.25
CA GLU A 463 -6.03 4.99 19.16
C GLU A 463 -5.59 6.28 18.46
N VAL A 464 -5.43 6.25 17.12
CA VAL A 464 -5.08 7.43 16.32
C VAL A 464 -6.19 8.50 16.38
N LEU A 465 -7.45 8.10 16.20
CA LEU A 465 -8.58 9.03 16.28
C LEU A 465 -8.91 9.39 17.73
N ASP A 466 -8.79 8.43 18.64
CA ASP A 466 -9.02 8.68 20.07
C ASP A 466 -8.06 9.75 20.59
N ARG A 467 -6.78 9.66 20.21
CA ARG A 467 -5.76 10.68 20.52
C ARG A 467 -6.09 12.04 19.89
N MET A 468 -6.57 12.05 18.64
CA MET A 468 -6.97 13.28 17.97
C MET A 468 -8.13 13.98 18.71
N PHE A 469 -9.18 13.25 19.08
CA PHE A 469 -10.31 13.82 19.82
C PHE A 469 -9.90 14.33 21.20
N GLN A 470 -8.98 13.63 21.87
CA GLN A 470 -8.43 14.06 23.15
C GLN A 470 -7.68 15.41 23.06
N LEU A 471 -6.86 15.61 22.03
CA LEU A 471 -6.02 16.81 21.91
C LEU A 471 -6.72 18.01 21.24
N TYR A 472 -7.69 17.72 20.37
CA TYR A 472 -8.37 18.70 19.53
C TYR A 472 -9.90 18.60 19.69
N PRO A 473 -10.49 19.15 20.77
CA PRO A 473 -11.93 19.06 21.02
C PRO A 473 -12.80 19.57 19.86
N SER A 474 -12.34 20.60 19.13
CA SER A 474 -13.04 21.13 17.94
C SER A 474 -13.19 20.08 16.83
N ALA A 475 -12.30 19.08 16.77
CA ALA A 475 -12.36 17.99 15.79
C ALA A 475 -13.51 16.99 16.06
N THR A 476 -14.24 17.13 17.18
CA THR A 476 -15.48 16.36 17.44
C THR A 476 -16.69 16.86 16.64
N SER A 477 -16.56 17.95 15.88
CA SER A 477 -17.60 18.46 14.99
C SER A 477 -17.20 18.32 13.51
N TRP A 478 -17.96 17.56 12.73
CA TRP A 478 -17.69 17.40 11.29
C TRP A 478 -17.79 18.73 10.53
N SER A 479 -18.68 19.63 10.95
CA SER A 479 -18.81 20.96 10.34
C SER A 479 -17.55 21.82 10.46
N TYR A 480 -16.70 21.53 11.46
CA TYR A 480 -15.37 22.11 11.59
C TYR A 480 -14.33 21.31 10.79
N VAL A 481 -14.37 19.99 10.88
CA VAL A 481 -13.37 19.09 10.27
C VAL A 481 -13.42 19.15 8.74
N GLU A 482 -14.59 19.12 8.11
CA GLU A 482 -14.69 19.04 6.64
C GLU A 482 -14.07 20.26 5.92
N PRO A 483 -14.38 21.52 6.27
CA PRO A 483 -13.73 22.68 5.67
C PRO A 483 -12.21 22.68 5.88
N LEU A 484 -11.76 22.24 7.06
CA LEU A 484 -10.34 22.11 7.38
C LEU A 484 -9.69 21.08 6.43
N LEU A 485 -10.24 19.88 6.29
CA LEU A 485 -9.69 18.85 5.41
C LEU A 485 -9.64 19.30 3.95
N LYS A 486 -10.65 20.06 3.48
CA LYS A 486 -10.69 20.67 2.14
C LYS A 486 -9.60 21.72 1.89
N SER A 487 -9.01 22.30 2.94
CA SER A 487 -7.89 23.24 2.80
C SER A 487 -6.54 22.55 2.51
N TYR A 488 -6.48 21.23 2.69
CA TYR A 488 -5.33 20.37 2.39
C TYR A 488 -5.61 19.53 1.14
N PHE A 489 -5.25 18.24 1.15
CA PHE A 489 -5.67 17.33 0.09
C PHE A 489 -7.06 16.77 0.35
N TRP A 490 -7.90 16.82 -0.69
CA TRP A 490 -9.28 16.38 -0.65
C TRP A 490 -9.68 15.81 -2.00
N THR A 491 -10.49 14.76 -1.97
CA THR A 491 -11.36 14.40 -3.09
C THR A 491 -12.73 14.02 -2.55
N THR A 492 -13.78 14.10 -3.36
CA THR A 492 -15.14 13.73 -2.90
C THR A 492 -15.17 12.30 -2.33
N LYS A 493 -14.59 11.33 -3.05
CA LYS A 493 -14.55 9.91 -2.62
C LYS A 493 -13.77 9.72 -1.31
N ILE A 494 -12.60 10.35 -1.19
CA ILE A 494 -11.78 10.27 0.03
C ILE A 494 -12.48 10.98 1.19
N GLY A 495 -13.12 12.12 0.94
CA GLY A 495 -13.88 12.87 1.93
C GLY A 495 -15.06 12.10 2.52
N GLU A 496 -15.82 11.41 1.67
CA GLU A 496 -16.91 10.51 2.10
C GLU A 496 -16.38 9.35 2.95
N HIS A 497 -15.26 8.76 2.54
CA HIS A 497 -14.58 7.71 3.33
C HIS A 497 -14.11 8.23 4.68
N TRP A 498 -13.49 9.41 4.72
CA TRP A 498 -13.03 10.06 5.94
C TRP A 498 -14.18 10.40 6.89
N ASN A 499 -15.32 10.86 6.38
CA ASN A 499 -16.50 11.12 7.19
C ASN A 499 -16.96 9.83 7.90
N LYS A 500 -17.06 8.71 7.16
CA LYS A 500 -17.42 7.41 7.75
C LYS A 500 -16.45 6.98 8.84
N CYS A 501 -15.13 7.10 8.58
CA CYS A 501 -14.09 6.76 9.55
C CYS A 501 -14.18 7.63 10.81
N TRP A 502 -14.34 8.95 10.61
CA TRP A 502 -14.48 9.93 11.68
C TRP A 502 -15.72 9.67 12.54
N ALA A 503 -16.88 9.43 11.92
CA ALA A 503 -18.14 9.21 12.61
C ALA A 503 -18.09 7.94 13.47
N ALA A 504 -17.57 6.84 12.91
CA ALA A 504 -17.37 5.59 13.65
C ALA A 504 -16.37 5.77 14.82
N GLY A 505 -15.29 6.51 14.60
CA GLY A 505 -14.31 6.84 15.63
C GLY A 505 -14.91 7.69 16.76
N LEU A 506 -15.70 8.71 16.42
CA LEU A 506 -16.32 9.61 17.39
C LEU A 506 -17.36 8.88 18.25
N GLU A 507 -18.17 8.01 17.65
CA GLU A 507 -19.14 7.20 18.39
C GLU A 507 -18.45 6.30 19.43
N ARG A 508 -17.37 5.63 19.03
CA ARG A 508 -16.52 4.85 19.95
C ARG A 508 -15.94 5.73 21.06
N TRP A 509 -15.35 6.88 20.70
CA TRP A 509 -14.74 7.80 21.66
C TRP A 509 -15.72 8.27 22.73
N ARG A 510 -16.95 8.64 22.35
CA ARG A 510 -18.01 9.04 23.29
C ARG A 510 -18.38 7.93 24.27
N LYS A 511 -18.34 6.66 23.85
CA LYS A 511 -18.57 5.52 24.74
C LYS A 511 -17.43 5.39 25.77
N ILE A 512 -16.19 5.58 25.35
CA ILE A 512 -15.01 5.57 26.24
C ILE A 512 -15.11 6.72 27.25
N GLU A 513 -15.39 7.93 26.80
CA GLU A 513 -15.53 9.12 27.65
C GLU A 513 -16.62 8.95 28.71
N LYS A 514 -17.78 8.39 28.34
CA LYS A 514 -18.86 8.05 29.29
C LYS A 514 -18.41 7.03 30.34
N ARG A 515 -17.66 6.00 29.96
CA ARG A 515 -17.13 4.98 30.89
C ARG A 515 -16.09 5.54 31.85
N VAL A 516 -15.27 6.51 31.41
CA VAL A 516 -14.30 7.18 32.28
C VAL A 516 -14.99 8.13 33.27
N THR A 517 -16.06 8.81 32.82
CA THR A 517 -16.77 9.82 33.63
C THR A 517 -17.74 9.18 34.64
N GLN A 518 -18.24 7.98 34.38
CA GLN A 518 -18.99 7.20 35.35
C GLN A 518 -18.00 6.32 36.13
N PRO A 519 -17.68 6.63 37.40
CA PRO A 519 -16.87 5.73 38.21
C PRO A 519 -17.60 4.39 38.23
N MET A 520 -16.94 3.35 37.72
CA MET A 520 -17.44 2.00 37.75
C MET A 520 -17.79 1.72 39.20
N LYS A 521 -19.10 1.67 39.51
CA LYS A 521 -19.59 1.38 40.84
C LYS A 521 -19.30 -0.11 41.03
N VAL A 522 -18.06 -0.41 41.44
CA VAL A 522 -17.64 -1.77 41.79
C VAL A 522 -18.40 -2.10 43.07
N GLU A 523 -19.62 -2.60 42.92
CA GLU A 523 -20.26 -3.34 43.99
C GLU A 523 -19.39 -4.58 44.22
N LEU A 524 -18.61 -4.54 45.30
CA LEU A 524 -17.96 -5.70 45.88
C LEU A 524 -19.05 -6.68 46.27
N VAL A 525 -19.44 -7.54 45.32
CA VAL A 525 -20.28 -8.70 45.60
C VAL A 525 -19.40 -9.68 46.36
N TYR A 526 -19.58 -9.72 47.68
CA TYR A 526 -18.99 -10.76 48.51
C TYR A 526 -19.47 -12.14 48.03
N PRO A 527 -18.57 -13.12 47.83
CA PRO A 527 -18.94 -14.47 47.44
C PRO A 527 -19.55 -15.17 48.66
N GLY A 528 -20.85 -14.93 48.88
CA GLY A 528 -21.57 -15.50 50.02
C GLY A 528 -23.06 -15.67 49.81
N ASN A 529 -23.73 -14.85 48.99
CA ASN A 529 -25.18 -14.94 48.79
C ASN A 529 -25.58 -14.45 47.39
N ALA A 530 -25.48 -15.31 46.38
CA ALA A 530 -26.31 -15.31 45.17
C ALA A 530 -25.78 -16.35 44.17
N ILE A 531 -26.18 -17.61 44.38
CA ILE A 531 -26.25 -18.57 43.27
C ILE A 531 -27.59 -18.32 42.59
N ALA A 532 -27.62 -17.40 41.63
CA ALA A 532 -28.57 -17.39 40.51
C ALA A 532 -28.34 -16.16 39.62
N ALA A 533 -28.30 -16.40 38.31
CA ALA A 533 -28.33 -15.42 37.22
C ALA A 533 -27.08 -14.53 37.05
N ARG A 534 -26.08 -15.07 36.34
CA ARG A 534 -25.25 -14.26 35.43
C ARG A 534 -25.58 -14.67 34.01
N THR A 535 -26.24 -13.76 33.30
CA THR A 535 -26.31 -13.72 31.84
C THR A 535 -24.98 -13.20 31.30
N GLU A 536 -24.40 -13.94 30.37
CA GLU A 536 -23.20 -13.57 29.61
C GLU A 536 -23.56 -12.44 28.62
N GLU A 537 -23.11 -11.23 28.89
CA GLU A 537 -22.99 -10.16 27.90
C GLU A 537 -21.60 -9.55 28.02
N ASP A 538 -20.68 -10.03 27.18
CA ASP A 538 -19.52 -9.30 26.67
C ASP A 538 -18.92 -10.14 25.53
N GLY A 539 -19.64 -10.17 24.41
CA GLY A 539 -19.14 -10.70 23.15
C GLY A 539 -18.43 -9.59 22.39
N GLU A 540 -17.10 -9.65 22.30
CA GLU A 540 -16.41 -9.00 21.19
C GLU A 540 -16.98 -9.59 19.89
N GLU A 541 -17.46 -8.74 18.99
CA GLU A 541 -17.94 -9.17 17.67
C GLU A 541 -16.79 -9.83 16.90
N SER A 542 -16.70 -11.15 16.98
CA SER A 542 -15.86 -11.94 16.11
C SER A 542 -16.37 -11.74 14.68
N VAL A 543 -15.49 -11.24 13.79
CA VAL A 543 -15.77 -11.10 12.37
C VAL A 543 -16.32 -12.43 11.83
N SER A 544 -17.57 -12.43 11.36
CA SER A 544 -18.24 -13.61 10.81
C SER A 544 -17.41 -14.23 9.68
N TYR A 545 -17.40 -15.56 9.58
CA TYR A 545 -16.83 -16.30 8.46
C TYR A 545 -17.38 -15.82 7.10
N GLU A 546 -18.64 -15.38 7.04
CA GLU A 546 -19.22 -14.80 5.83
C GLU A 546 -18.65 -13.41 5.52
N ALA A 547 -18.31 -12.60 6.54
CA ALA A 547 -17.58 -11.36 6.35
C ALA A 547 -16.13 -11.60 5.89
N MET A 548 -15.48 -12.66 6.39
CA MET A 548 -14.15 -13.11 5.96
C MET A 548 -14.13 -13.69 4.53
N MET A 549 -15.21 -14.36 4.11
CA MET A 549 -15.36 -14.91 2.75
C MET A 549 -15.86 -13.87 1.74
N ALA A 550 -16.68 -12.91 2.15
CA ALA A 550 -16.98 -11.71 1.37
C ALA A 550 -15.71 -10.87 1.14
N HIS A 551 -14.82 -10.84 2.14
CA HIS A 551 -13.48 -10.26 2.07
C HIS A 551 -12.58 -10.88 0.98
N HIS A 552 -12.56 -12.21 0.82
CA HIS A 552 -11.77 -12.85 -0.24
C HIS A 552 -12.26 -12.53 -1.66
N ARG A 553 -13.54 -12.19 -1.84
CA ARG A 553 -14.08 -11.81 -3.15
C ARG A 553 -13.73 -10.38 -3.55
N GLY A 554 -13.30 -9.52 -2.62
CA GLY A 554 -12.95 -8.12 -2.86
C GLY A 554 -11.47 -7.83 -3.14
N ALA A 555 -10.56 -8.80 -2.95
CA ALA A 555 -9.10 -8.59 -2.91
C ALA A 555 -8.36 -8.78 -4.27
N VAL A 556 -9.02 -8.50 -5.41
CA VAL A 556 -8.52 -9.00 -6.71
C VAL A 556 -7.47 -8.12 -7.39
N TYR A 557 -7.15 -6.88 -6.97
CA TYR A 557 -6.29 -5.98 -7.76
C TYR A 557 -5.18 -5.28 -6.95
N SER A 558 -3.92 -5.76 -6.97
CA SER A 558 -2.80 -5.00 -6.37
C SER A 558 -1.38 -5.39 -6.81
N ILE A 559 -1.03 -6.69 -6.95
CA ILE A 559 0.38 -7.09 -7.19
C ILE A 559 0.77 -7.09 -8.68
N ALA A 560 -0.21 -7.25 -9.57
CA ALA A 560 -0.05 -7.02 -11.00
C ALA A 560 0.61 -5.66 -11.30
N SER A 561 0.12 -4.62 -10.62
CA SER A 561 0.54 -3.24 -10.80
C SER A 561 2.01 -3.00 -10.36
N MET A 562 2.50 -3.74 -9.35
CA MET A 562 3.91 -3.70 -8.95
C MET A 562 4.83 -4.45 -9.93
N MET A 563 4.43 -5.62 -10.42
CA MET A 563 5.23 -6.35 -11.43
C MET A 563 5.17 -5.68 -12.81
N GLU A 564 4.15 -4.88 -13.08
CA GLU A 564 3.93 -4.15 -14.33
C GLU A 564 4.65 -2.80 -14.36
N ALA A 565 4.77 -2.09 -13.23
CA ALA A 565 5.67 -0.95 -13.07
C ALA A 565 7.14 -1.35 -13.32
N ALA A 566 7.54 -2.57 -12.93
CA ALA A 566 8.85 -3.14 -13.25
C ALA A 566 9.00 -3.55 -14.74
N ARG A 567 7.90 -3.84 -15.45
CA ARG A 567 7.88 -4.18 -16.90
C ARG A 567 7.82 -2.98 -17.82
N LYS A 568 7.08 -1.93 -17.44
CA LYS A 568 6.88 -0.70 -18.23
C LYS A 568 8.02 0.31 -18.09
N CYS A 569 9.10 -0.11 -17.41
CA CYS A 569 10.42 0.44 -17.57
C CYS A 569 10.79 0.42 -19.08
N PRO A 570 11.17 1.54 -19.72
CA PRO A 570 11.48 1.68 -21.16
C PRO A 570 12.45 0.66 -21.80
N PHE A 571 12.96 -0.32 -21.07
CA PHE A 571 13.95 -1.30 -21.48
C PHE A 571 13.40 -2.54 -22.19
N GLN A 572 12.08 -2.78 -22.20
CA GLN A 572 11.53 -3.98 -22.86
C GLN A 572 11.05 -3.77 -24.30
N SER A 573 10.85 -2.54 -24.77
CA SER A 573 10.39 -2.28 -26.14
C SER A 573 11.47 -2.43 -27.22
N ARG A 574 12.67 -2.92 -26.87
CA ARG A 574 13.79 -3.11 -27.82
C ARG A 574 14.42 -4.51 -27.84
N LEU A 575 13.74 -5.53 -27.30
CA LEU A 575 14.15 -6.92 -27.53
C LEU A 575 13.44 -7.50 -28.76
N GLY A 576 13.90 -7.12 -29.96
CA GLY A 576 13.84 -7.91 -31.21
C GLY A 576 12.47 -8.35 -31.76
N PRO A 577 12.41 -8.76 -33.04
CA PRO A 577 11.15 -8.86 -33.77
C PRO A 577 10.28 -10.04 -33.34
N SER A 578 8.97 -9.77 -33.28
CA SER A 578 7.90 -10.76 -33.25
C SER A 578 8.13 -11.86 -34.29
N ILE A 579 8.16 -13.11 -33.83
CA ILE A 579 8.11 -14.29 -34.69
C ILE A 579 6.67 -14.42 -35.20
N GLU A 580 6.35 -13.67 -36.26
CA GLU A 580 5.17 -13.92 -37.12
C GLU A 580 5.58 -14.39 -38.53
N GLY A 581 6.88 -14.67 -38.76
CA GLY A 581 7.41 -15.11 -40.05
C GLY A 581 7.65 -16.61 -40.23
N ALA A 582 7.44 -17.46 -39.22
CA ALA A 582 7.88 -18.86 -39.25
C ALA A 582 6.75 -19.90 -39.36
N HIS A 583 5.59 -19.53 -39.90
CA HIS A 583 4.48 -20.46 -40.19
C HIS A 583 4.08 -20.53 -41.68
N ARG A 584 5.00 -20.15 -42.58
CA ARG A 584 4.77 -20.24 -44.03
C ARG A 584 5.93 -20.82 -44.83
N MET A 585 6.62 -21.82 -44.32
CA MET A 585 7.38 -22.78 -45.15
C MET A 585 7.46 -24.09 -44.38
N ILE A 586 6.54 -25.01 -44.65
CA ILE A 586 6.65 -26.49 -44.60
C ILE A 586 5.22 -26.97 -44.93
N ALA A 587 4.95 -27.09 -46.23
CA ALA A 587 3.88 -27.90 -46.80
C ALA A 587 4.04 -27.89 -48.31
N GLN A 588 4.88 -28.77 -48.85
CA GLN A 588 4.59 -29.46 -50.11
C GLN A 588 5.30 -30.82 -50.11
N PRO A 589 4.59 -31.91 -50.45
CA PRO A 589 5.15 -33.24 -50.55
C PRO A 589 5.72 -33.46 -51.96
N THR A 590 6.86 -34.13 -52.05
CA THR A 590 7.33 -34.75 -53.29
C THR A 590 7.63 -36.20 -52.99
N ASP A 591 6.69 -37.07 -53.38
CA ASP A 591 6.97 -38.48 -53.63
C ASP A 591 7.12 -38.69 -55.14
N ALA A 592 8.12 -39.51 -55.46
CA ALA A 592 8.32 -40.32 -56.66
C ALA A 592 8.52 -39.62 -58.03
N ALA A 593 9.73 -39.77 -58.59
CA ALA A 593 9.96 -40.70 -59.69
C ALA A 593 11.46 -40.79 -60.04
N ALA A 594 11.89 -42.02 -60.32
CA ALA A 594 13.20 -42.39 -60.81
C ALA A 594 13.47 -41.91 -62.24
N SER A 595 14.72 -41.61 -62.56
CA SER A 595 15.40 -42.05 -63.79
C SER A 595 16.87 -41.59 -63.82
N GLU A 596 17.75 -42.58 -63.93
CA GLU A 596 18.98 -42.62 -64.77
C GLU A 596 20.09 -41.57 -64.59
N GLY A 597 21.31 -42.08 -64.37
CA GLY A 597 22.58 -41.36 -64.51
C GLY A 597 23.63 -41.75 -63.49
#